data_AF-A0AAV8HKM0-F1
#
_entry.id   AF-A0AAV8HKM0-F1
#
_cell.length_a   1.000
_cell.length_b   1.000
_cell.length_c   1.000
_cell.angle_alpha   90.00
_cell.angle_beta   90.00
_cell.angle_gamma   90.00
#
_symmetry.space_group_name_H-M   'P 1'
#
loop_
_entity.id
_entity.type
_entity.pdbx_description
1 polymer ?
#
loop_
_entity_poly.entity_id
_entity_poly.type
_entity_poly.pdbx_seq_one_letter_code
_entity_poly.pdbx_strand_id
1 'polypeptide(L)'
;MAGNHWLHGYLEAILDTGPAILDTAPPIVARAPAIDADKSSLLLRERGGFNPTRYFVDEVISGFDETDLHKTWLRAAALNSRQERNTRLENLCWRIWNLARKKKQIEGKEVTPLPKRQLEREKARLDATANMLEDLSDGDKDLSAHDESTGASMPKINSDDTIEAWASQHKDKKLYIVLLSIHGLICGENMELGRDSDTGGQVKYVVELARALGSTPGVYRVDILTRQITASDVDWCYAEPVEMLLSGIFKNKPLEYEGEGGRAYIIRIPFGPTDKYLPKELLWPHIQEFVDGALMHIKQMSKSLGEQIGDGKPVWPAVIHGHYADAGHSAALLSGALNVPMVFTGHSLGRDKLEHLLKQGRQTWEINAMYKIMRRIEAEELCLDVSEVIITSTRQEIEEQWNLYDGFDLLLARKLKAGIEHGISWNGRCMPHMVPIPPGIEFSHVVVPNVDVDGNVKVNKEESSASDPPIWEEIMRFFTNPHKPMILALARPDPKKNIATLVKAFGESRLLRELANLLL
;
A
#
# COMPACT_ATOMS: atom_id res chain seq x y z
N MET A 1 -5.93 -23.64 -47.91
CA MET A 1 -7.23 -23.73 -47.22
C MET A 1 -7.25 -25.02 -46.41
N ALA A 2 -7.98 -25.03 -45.29
CA ALA A 2 -7.96 -26.00 -44.18
C ALA A 2 -6.64 -25.92 -43.37
N GLY A 3 -6.56 -25.27 -42.21
CA GLY A 3 -7.59 -25.10 -41.19
C GLY A 3 -7.65 -26.36 -40.32
N ASN A 4 -7.48 -26.14 -39.02
CA ASN A 4 -8.19 -26.85 -37.95
C ASN A 4 -7.38 -27.80 -37.02
N HIS A 5 -7.97 -27.87 -35.83
CA HIS A 5 -8.07 -29.01 -34.91
C HIS A 5 -7.00 -29.21 -33.84
N TRP A 6 -5.71 -28.92 -34.06
CA TRP A 6 -4.70 -29.22 -33.01
C TRP A 6 -4.81 -28.33 -31.77
N LEU A 7 -5.20 -27.06 -31.93
CA LEU A 7 -5.42 -26.14 -30.82
C LEU A 7 -6.66 -26.55 -29.99
N HIS A 8 -7.64 -27.20 -30.62
CA HIS A 8 -8.81 -27.78 -29.96
C HIS A 8 -8.42 -29.01 -29.11
N GLY A 9 -7.49 -29.86 -29.58
CA GLY A 9 -6.96 -30.99 -28.79
C GLY A 9 -6.13 -30.55 -27.58
N TYR A 10 -5.50 -29.37 -27.64
CA TYR A 10 -4.72 -28.84 -26.53
C TYR A 10 -5.59 -28.19 -25.44
N LEU A 11 -6.77 -27.69 -25.80
CA LEU A 11 -7.74 -27.12 -24.86
C LEU A 11 -8.56 -28.20 -24.14
N GLU A 12 -8.80 -29.37 -24.77
CA GLU A 12 -9.45 -30.51 -24.10
C GLU A 12 -8.54 -31.22 -23.09
N ALA A 13 -7.23 -31.35 -23.35
CA ALA A 13 -6.29 -31.98 -22.40
C ALA A 13 -6.10 -31.20 -21.09
N ILE A 14 -6.43 -29.90 -21.09
CA ILE A 14 -6.42 -29.04 -19.90
C ILE A 14 -7.74 -29.19 -19.11
N LEU A 15 -8.83 -29.61 -19.77
CA LEU A 15 -10.15 -29.82 -19.16
C LEU A 15 -10.29 -31.14 -18.36
N ASP A 16 -9.39 -32.11 -18.49
CA ASP A 16 -9.60 -33.46 -17.93
C ASP A 16 -8.77 -33.83 -16.68
N THR A 17 -8.14 -32.86 -16.00
CA THR A 17 -7.46 -33.14 -14.72
C THR A 17 -7.95 -32.22 -13.60
N GLY A 18 -9.18 -32.46 -13.16
CA GLY A 18 -9.58 -32.25 -11.76
C GLY A 18 -8.93 -33.31 -10.83
N PRO A 19 -9.08 -33.18 -9.51
CA PRO A 19 -8.47 -34.10 -8.55
C PRO A 19 -9.31 -35.37 -8.36
N ALA A 20 -8.62 -36.52 -8.15
CA ALA A 20 -9.00 -37.71 -7.35
C ALA A 20 -9.04 -39.10 -8.06
N ILE A 21 -8.16 -39.99 -7.57
CA ILE A 21 -8.40 -41.39 -7.11
C ILE A 21 -8.20 -42.61 -8.07
N LEU A 22 -7.21 -43.44 -7.64
CA LEU A 22 -7.02 -44.93 -7.63
C LEU A 22 -6.91 -45.80 -8.92
N ASP A 23 -5.73 -46.45 -8.99
CA ASP A 23 -5.46 -47.90 -9.11
C ASP A 23 -5.16 -48.66 -10.42
N THR A 24 -4.04 -49.40 -10.34
CA THR A 24 -3.64 -50.70 -10.94
C THR A 24 -3.02 -50.81 -12.35
N ALA A 25 -1.98 -51.65 -12.42
CA ALA A 25 -1.02 -51.92 -13.52
C ALA A 25 -1.28 -53.31 -14.20
N PRO A 26 -0.41 -53.99 -15.02
CA PRO A 26 0.84 -53.64 -15.75
C PRO A 26 0.85 -54.22 -17.23
N PRO A 27 1.95 -54.72 -17.89
CA PRO A 27 2.43 -54.23 -19.22
C PRO A 27 2.60 -55.32 -20.33
N ILE A 28 3.07 -54.99 -21.57
CA ILE A 28 3.77 -55.90 -22.53
C ILE A 28 4.47 -55.11 -23.69
N VAL A 29 5.38 -55.77 -24.42
CA VAL A 29 6.71 -55.38 -24.93
C VAL A 29 6.86 -55.41 -26.49
N ALA A 30 7.80 -54.59 -27.03
CA ALA A 30 8.56 -54.67 -28.32
C ALA A 30 7.81 -54.40 -29.65
N ARG A 31 8.37 -53.86 -30.77
CA ARG A 31 9.74 -53.81 -31.35
C ARG A 31 9.81 -52.79 -32.54
N ALA A 32 10.98 -52.23 -32.89
CA ALA A 32 11.24 -51.28 -34.01
C ALA A 32 11.78 -51.97 -35.31
N PRO A 33 11.81 -51.32 -36.51
CA PRO A 33 12.91 -50.41 -36.96
C PRO A 33 12.46 -49.16 -37.81
N ALA A 34 13.04 -47.95 -37.60
CA ALA A 34 14.11 -47.22 -38.34
C ALA A 34 13.69 -46.71 -39.77
N ILE A 35 13.81 -45.43 -40.21
CA ILE A 35 14.85 -44.38 -40.06
C ILE A 35 14.28 -42.95 -40.29
N ASP A 36 14.77 -42.02 -39.45
CA ASP A 36 15.03 -40.56 -39.50
C ASP A 36 14.02 -39.44 -39.82
N ALA A 37 14.24 -38.38 -39.01
CA ALA A 37 13.80 -36.98 -39.11
C ALA A 37 12.45 -36.61 -38.48
N ASP A 38 12.23 -36.89 -37.19
CA ASP A 38 11.46 -36.02 -36.28
C ASP A 38 11.44 -36.56 -34.84
N LYS A 39 12.46 -36.25 -34.02
CA LYS A 39 12.41 -36.45 -32.57
C LYS A 39 13.30 -35.44 -31.83
N SER A 40 12.79 -34.23 -31.61
CA SER A 40 13.22 -33.41 -30.46
C SER A 40 12.17 -33.37 -29.33
N SER A 41 10.96 -33.87 -29.57
CA SER A 41 9.83 -33.72 -28.63
C SER A 41 9.67 -34.84 -27.59
N LEU A 42 10.50 -35.90 -27.61
CA LEU A 42 10.30 -37.07 -26.73
C LEU A 42 11.50 -37.49 -25.86
N LEU A 43 12.48 -36.61 -25.62
CA LEU A 43 13.59 -36.88 -24.68
C LEU A 43 13.67 -35.92 -23.48
N LEU A 44 12.66 -35.08 -23.25
CA LEU A 44 12.71 -34.05 -22.20
C LEU A 44 12.09 -34.46 -20.85
N ARG A 45 11.51 -35.66 -20.74
CA ARG A 45 10.96 -36.15 -19.46
C ARG A 45 11.98 -36.85 -18.56
N GLU A 46 13.17 -37.20 -19.06
CA GLU A 46 14.19 -37.96 -18.29
C GLU A 46 15.43 -37.18 -17.88
N ARG A 47 15.45 -35.84 -18.02
CA ARG A 47 16.48 -35.00 -17.36
C ARG A 47 15.81 -33.87 -16.58
N GLY A 48 15.94 -33.93 -15.26
CA GLY A 48 15.23 -33.11 -14.27
C GLY A 48 15.54 -31.61 -14.36
N GLY A 49 14.93 -30.92 -15.33
CA GLY A 49 15.10 -29.47 -15.50
C GLY A 49 14.04 -28.81 -16.38
N PHE A 50 12.83 -29.37 -16.51
CA PHE A 50 11.77 -28.72 -17.28
C PHE A 50 11.23 -27.51 -16.50
N ASN A 51 11.59 -26.31 -16.95
CA ASN A 51 11.01 -25.05 -16.49
C ASN A 51 9.99 -24.58 -17.55
N PRO A 52 8.68 -24.61 -17.25
CA PRO A 52 7.62 -24.22 -18.20
C PRO A 52 7.79 -22.80 -18.72
N THR A 53 8.27 -21.88 -17.88
CA THR A 53 8.52 -20.49 -18.23
C THR A 53 9.65 -20.35 -19.24
N ARG A 54 10.72 -21.15 -19.08
CA ARG A 54 11.86 -21.14 -20.00
C ARG A 54 11.48 -21.72 -21.37
N TYR A 55 10.74 -22.83 -21.38
CA TYR A 55 10.20 -23.43 -22.61
C TYR A 55 9.30 -22.44 -23.35
N PHE A 56 8.39 -21.76 -22.64
CA PHE A 56 7.48 -20.80 -23.24
C PHE A 56 8.21 -19.60 -23.86
N VAL A 57 9.24 -19.07 -23.20
CA VAL A 57 10.03 -17.95 -23.72
C VAL A 57 10.88 -18.36 -24.93
N ASP A 58 11.49 -19.54 -24.89
CA ASP A 58 12.40 -19.99 -25.94
C ASP A 58 11.64 -20.52 -27.18
N GLU A 59 10.55 -21.27 -27.01
CA GLU A 59 9.80 -21.85 -28.15
C GLU A 59 8.66 -20.97 -28.66
N VAL A 60 7.90 -20.32 -27.77
CA VAL A 60 6.70 -19.55 -28.18
C VAL A 60 7.03 -18.09 -28.48
N ILE A 61 7.83 -17.45 -27.64
CA ILE A 61 8.17 -16.02 -27.81
C ILE A 61 9.32 -15.84 -28.82
N SER A 62 10.27 -16.79 -28.87
CA SER A 62 11.44 -16.69 -29.75
C SER A 62 11.33 -17.53 -31.03
N GLY A 63 10.49 -18.56 -31.06
CA GLY A 63 10.32 -19.46 -32.21
C GLY A 63 9.33 -18.99 -33.29
N PHE A 64 8.44 -18.05 -32.97
CA PHE A 64 7.40 -17.54 -33.90
C PHE A 64 7.65 -16.09 -34.33
N ASP A 65 7.40 -15.79 -35.61
CA ASP A 65 7.54 -14.43 -36.14
C ASP A 65 6.48 -13.48 -35.55
N GLU A 66 6.91 -12.25 -35.27
CA GLU A 66 6.09 -11.19 -34.65
C GLU A 66 4.81 -10.93 -35.47
N THR A 67 4.90 -11.01 -36.79
CA THR A 67 3.77 -10.75 -37.69
C THR A 67 2.71 -11.84 -37.61
N ASP A 68 3.09 -13.09 -37.32
CA ASP A 68 2.17 -14.21 -37.20
C ASP A 68 1.51 -14.27 -35.82
N LEU A 69 2.24 -13.88 -34.77
CA LEU A 69 1.66 -13.64 -33.44
C LEU A 69 0.63 -12.50 -33.46
N HIS A 70 0.93 -11.42 -34.19
CA HIS A 70 -0.02 -10.31 -34.37
C HIS A 70 -1.27 -10.73 -35.15
N LYS A 71 -1.12 -11.50 -36.25
CA LYS A 71 -2.27 -12.05 -36.99
C LYS A 71 -3.11 -12.99 -36.14
N THR A 72 -2.49 -13.74 -35.23
CA THR A 72 -3.17 -14.66 -34.31
C THR A 72 -3.99 -13.88 -33.28
N TRP A 73 -3.43 -12.80 -32.71
CA TRP A 73 -4.19 -11.88 -31.86
C TRP A 73 -5.35 -11.22 -32.63
N LEU A 74 -5.11 -10.71 -33.84
CA LEU A 74 -6.17 -10.12 -34.67
C LEU A 74 -7.29 -11.11 -34.98
N ARG A 75 -6.96 -12.38 -35.23
CA ARG A 75 -7.96 -13.45 -35.43
C ARG A 75 -8.72 -13.76 -34.14
N ALA A 76 -8.05 -13.82 -33.01
CA ALA A 76 -8.69 -14.00 -31.70
C ALA A 76 -9.63 -12.83 -31.36
N ALA A 77 -9.25 -11.60 -31.72
CA ALA A 77 -10.07 -10.40 -31.55
C ALA A 77 -11.22 -10.29 -32.58
N ALA A 78 -11.09 -10.92 -33.74
CA ALA A 78 -12.07 -10.86 -34.83
C ALA A 78 -13.13 -11.98 -34.78
N LEU A 79 -12.98 -13.02 -33.95
CA LEU A 79 -14.00 -14.05 -33.71
C LEU A 79 -15.18 -13.44 -32.93
N ASN A 80 -16.00 -12.67 -33.63
CA ASN A 80 -17.14 -11.93 -33.09
C ASN A 80 -18.46 -12.65 -33.38
N SER A 81 -18.86 -13.55 -32.49
CA SER A 81 -20.26 -13.91 -32.27
C SER A 81 -20.57 -13.78 -30.77
N ARG A 82 -21.73 -13.20 -30.42
CA ARG A 82 -22.08 -12.76 -29.04
C ARG A 82 -22.15 -13.88 -27.99
N GLN A 83 -22.01 -15.16 -28.37
CA GLN A 83 -22.19 -16.31 -27.47
C GLN A 83 -20.91 -17.05 -27.07
N GLU A 84 -19.76 -16.79 -27.70
CA GLU A 84 -18.47 -17.43 -27.35
C GLU A 84 -17.36 -16.39 -27.11
N ARG A 85 -17.62 -15.39 -26.25
CA ARG A 85 -16.59 -14.44 -25.83
C ARG A 85 -15.61 -15.10 -24.87
N ASN A 86 -14.44 -15.52 -25.36
CA ASN A 86 -13.34 -15.98 -24.51
C ASN A 86 -12.31 -14.85 -24.29
N THR A 87 -12.65 -13.88 -23.44
CA THR A 87 -11.81 -12.72 -23.07
C THR A 87 -10.44 -13.12 -22.54
N ARG A 88 -10.30 -14.33 -22.00
CA ARG A 88 -9.03 -14.89 -21.53
C ARG A 88 -8.07 -15.19 -22.69
N LEU A 89 -8.59 -15.69 -23.81
CA LEU A 89 -7.78 -16.02 -24.99
C LEU A 89 -7.27 -14.77 -25.70
N GLU A 90 -8.12 -13.75 -25.84
CA GLU A 90 -7.74 -12.45 -26.43
C GLU A 90 -6.63 -11.78 -25.62
N ASN A 91 -6.80 -11.70 -24.29
CA ASN A 91 -5.80 -11.13 -23.39
C ASN A 91 -4.48 -11.93 -23.39
N LEU A 92 -4.56 -13.26 -23.51
CA LEU A 92 -3.39 -14.12 -23.60
C LEU A 92 -2.63 -13.89 -24.91
N CYS A 93 -3.31 -13.91 -26.06
CA CYS A 93 -2.69 -13.66 -27.37
C CYS A 93 -2.06 -12.28 -27.45
N TRP A 94 -2.72 -11.25 -26.89
CA TRP A 94 -2.16 -9.91 -26.81
C TRP A 94 -0.90 -9.85 -25.95
N ARG A 95 -0.90 -10.50 -24.77
CA ARG A 95 0.27 -10.55 -23.88
C ARG A 95 1.46 -11.23 -24.54
N ILE A 96 1.23 -12.34 -25.24
CA ILE A 96 2.29 -13.08 -25.96
C ILE A 96 2.91 -12.20 -27.04
N TRP A 97 2.08 -11.57 -27.88
CA TRP A 97 2.58 -10.66 -28.92
C TRP A 97 3.33 -9.45 -28.34
N ASN A 98 2.81 -8.83 -27.28
CA ASN A 98 3.43 -7.66 -26.67
C ASN A 98 4.78 -7.99 -26.00
N LEU A 99 4.90 -9.16 -25.39
CA LEU A 99 6.16 -9.65 -24.81
C LEU A 99 7.21 -9.92 -25.89
N ALA A 100 6.84 -10.57 -27.00
CA ALA A 100 7.74 -10.80 -28.13
C ALA A 100 8.24 -9.48 -28.74
N ARG A 101 7.33 -8.51 -28.92
CA ARG A 101 7.66 -7.17 -29.42
C ARG A 101 8.59 -6.40 -28.48
N LYS A 102 8.35 -6.43 -27.17
CA LYS A 102 9.22 -5.76 -26.18
C LYS A 102 10.62 -6.36 -26.15
N LYS A 103 10.76 -7.69 -26.24
CA LYS A 103 12.06 -8.37 -26.31
C LYS A 103 12.86 -7.90 -27.54
N LYS A 104 12.26 -7.91 -28.73
CA LYS A 104 12.89 -7.43 -29.96
C LYS A 104 13.27 -5.94 -29.91
N GLN A 105 12.46 -5.11 -29.23
CA GLN A 105 12.84 -3.71 -28.97
C GLN A 105 14.03 -3.56 -28.03
N ILE A 106 14.20 -4.47 -27.06
CA ILE A 106 15.33 -4.46 -26.13
C ILE A 106 16.60 -4.94 -26.85
N GLU A 107 16.52 -6.02 -27.62
CA GLU A 107 17.62 -6.51 -28.47
C GLU A 107 18.07 -5.47 -29.51
N GLY A 108 17.13 -4.72 -30.11
CA GLY A 108 17.45 -3.59 -30.99
C GLY A 108 18.03 -2.36 -30.27
N LYS A 109 17.83 -2.22 -28.96
CA LYS A 109 18.34 -1.12 -28.13
C LYS A 109 19.74 -1.38 -27.57
N GLU A 110 20.22 -2.62 -27.55
CA GLU A 110 21.58 -2.96 -27.12
C GLU A 110 22.66 -2.46 -28.12
N VAL A 111 22.27 -2.04 -29.33
CA VAL A 111 23.19 -1.61 -30.40
C VAL A 111 23.45 -0.09 -30.41
N THR A 112 22.99 0.69 -29.42
CA THR A 112 23.24 2.16 -29.37
C THR A 112 23.78 2.66 -28.03
N PRO A 113 24.92 3.36 -27.98
CA PRO A 113 25.52 3.77 -26.72
C PRO A 113 24.72 4.88 -26.02
N LEU A 114 24.71 4.80 -24.68
CA LEU A 114 23.96 5.57 -23.69
C LEU A 114 24.02 7.12 -23.74
N PRO A 115 24.99 7.83 -24.34
CA PRO A 115 25.02 9.30 -24.28
C PRO A 115 23.91 10.01 -25.08
N LYS A 116 23.41 9.42 -26.18
CA LYS A 116 22.37 10.06 -27.00
C LYS A 116 21.00 10.13 -26.31
N ARG A 117 20.71 9.18 -25.42
CA ARG A 117 19.43 9.11 -24.71
C ARG A 117 19.24 10.20 -23.65
N GLN A 118 20.33 10.64 -23.03
CA GLN A 118 20.28 11.78 -22.11
C GLN A 118 20.08 13.09 -22.88
N LEU A 119 20.78 13.24 -24.01
CA LEU A 119 20.63 14.41 -24.87
C LEU A 119 19.23 14.53 -25.50
N GLU A 120 18.63 13.42 -25.93
CA GLU A 120 17.25 13.41 -26.46
C GLU A 120 16.20 13.69 -25.38
N ARG A 121 16.42 13.24 -24.13
CA ARG A 121 15.54 13.56 -23.00
C ARG A 121 15.67 15.01 -22.53
N GLU A 122 16.88 15.57 -22.54
CA GLU A 122 17.09 17.00 -22.27
C GLU A 122 16.51 17.87 -23.37
N LYS A 123 16.68 17.49 -24.64
CA LYS A 123 16.10 18.20 -25.78
C LYS A 123 14.57 18.15 -25.79
N ALA A 124 13.98 17.00 -25.46
CA ALA A 124 12.53 16.87 -25.28
C ALA A 124 12.01 17.68 -24.06
N ARG A 125 12.81 17.84 -23.00
CA ARG A 125 12.51 18.74 -21.87
C ARG A 125 12.55 20.22 -22.27
N LEU A 126 13.53 20.62 -23.08
CA LEU A 126 13.69 21.98 -23.59
C LEU A 126 12.59 22.34 -24.60
N ASP A 127 12.23 21.41 -25.49
CA ASP A 127 11.14 21.60 -26.45
C ASP A 127 9.77 21.64 -25.74
N ALA A 128 9.58 20.87 -24.66
CA ALA A 128 8.35 20.92 -23.85
C ALA A 128 8.24 22.20 -23.00
N THR A 129 9.36 22.77 -22.55
CA THR A 129 9.37 24.06 -21.84
C THR A 129 9.23 25.25 -22.78
N ALA A 130 9.76 25.15 -24.02
CA ALA A 130 9.53 26.14 -25.07
C ALA A 130 8.05 26.19 -25.50
N ASN A 131 7.40 25.04 -25.67
CA ASN A 131 5.97 24.98 -26.00
C ASN A 131 5.06 25.50 -24.86
N MET A 132 5.49 25.40 -23.59
CA MET A 132 4.76 26.00 -22.47
C MET A 132 4.96 27.52 -22.33
N LEU A 133 6.00 28.09 -22.92
CA LEU A 133 6.22 29.54 -22.95
C LEU A 133 5.39 30.23 -24.05
N GLU A 134 5.08 29.54 -25.15
CA GLU A 134 4.17 30.06 -26.19
C GLU A 134 2.70 30.06 -25.72
N ASP A 135 2.25 29.05 -24.96
CA ASP A 135 0.86 28.96 -24.47
C ASP A 135 0.54 29.88 -23.27
N LEU A 136 1.55 30.52 -22.67
CA LEU A 136 1.37 31.50 -21.57
C LEU A 136 1.40 32.97 -22.06
N SER A 137 1.56 33.20 -23.37
CA SER A 137 1.64 34.55 -23.97
C SER A 137 0.28 35.13 -24.37
N ASP A 138 -0.80 34.35 -24.36
CA ASP A 138 -2.12 34.77 -24.89
C ASP A 138 -3.21 34.96 -23.80
N GLY A 139 -2.81 35.06 -22.52
CA GLY A 139 -3.73 35.03 -21.38
C GLY A 139 -3.85 36.27 -20.49
N ASP A 140 -2.91 37.22 -20.52
CA ASP A 140 -2.90 38.31 -19.53
C ASP A 140 -3.03 39.70 -20.16
N LYS A 141 -4.27 40.18 -20.24
CA LYS A 141 -4.59 41.60 -20.23
C LYS A 141 -5.44 41.96 -19.01
N ASP A 142 -4.92 42.96 -18.31
CA ASP A 142 -5.56 43.84 -17.34
C ASP A 142 -5.90 43.25 -15.96
N LEU A 143 -5.15 43.70 -14.95
CA LEU A 143 -5.65 44.57 -13.87
C LEU A 143 -4.47 44.99 -12.96
N SER A 144 -3.92 46.18 -13.22
CA SER A 144 -3.06 46.89 -12.28
C SER A 144 -3.88 47.90 -11.49
N ALA A 145 -4.01 47.68 -10.19
CA ALA A 145 -4.32 48.74 -9.24
C ALA A 145 -3.69 48.39 -7.89
N HIS A 146 -2.85 49.30 -7.41
CA HIS A 146 -2.26 49.31 -6.09
C HIS A 146 -3.35 49.31 -5.01
N ASP A 147 -3.21 48.46 -3.98
CA ASP A 147 -3.58 48.87 -2.62
C ASP A 147 -2.80 48.11 -1.55
N GLU A 148 -2.63 48.79 -0.42
CA GLU A 148 -1.68 48.54 0.66
C GLU A 148 -2.01 47.35 1.58
N SER A 149 -1.01 46.98 2.36
CA SER A 149 -0.94 45.92 3.37
C SER A 149 -2.21 45.63 4.19
N THR A 150 -2.61 44.36 4.23
CA THR A 150 -3.04 43.69 5.47
C THR A 150 -2.67 42.21 5.40
N GLY A 151 -2.09 41.67 6.48
CA GLY A 151 -1.68 40.27 6.57
C GLY A 151 -2.88 39.34 6.47
N ALA A 152 -3.04 38.68 5.33
CA ALA A 152 -4.07 37.66 5.12
C ALA A 152 -3.63 36.35 5.79
N SER A 153 -4.20 36.09 6.95
CA SER A 153 -4.25 34.78 7.59
C SER A 153 -4.71 33.74 6.57
N MET A 154 -3.94 32.66 6.43
CA MET A 154 -4.33 31.47 5.67
C MET A 154 -5.73 31.02 6.14
N PRO A 155 -6.71 30.81 5.24
CA PRO A 155 -8.01 30.32 5.65
C PRO A 155 -7.85 28.90 6.20
N LYS A 156 -7.87 28.76 7.53
CA LYS A 156 -8.12 27.47 8.19
C LYS A 156 -9.54 27.07 7.80
N ILE A 157 -9.67 26.12 6.87
CA ILE A 157 -10.92 25.38 6.71
C ILE A 157 -11.19 24.74 8.07
N ASN A 158 -12.22 25.21 8.76
CA ASN A 158 -12.58 24.74 10.07
C ASN A 158 -13.13 23.31 9.89
N SER A 159 -12.34 22.29 10.26
CA SER A 159 -12.66 20.87 10.06
C SER A 159 -14.02 20.50 10.66
N ASP A 160 -14.39 21.20 11.73
CA ASP A 160 -15.62 20.96 12.49
C ASP A 160 -16.86 21.30 11.64
N ASP A 161 -16.83 22.39 10.88
CA ASP A 161 -17.93 22.80 10.01
C ASP A 161 -18.14 21.78 8.85
N THR A 162 -17.04 21.22 8.32
CA THR A 162 -17.12 20.16 7.30
C THR A 162 -17.61 18.83 7.86
N ILE A 163 -17.21 18.48 9.09
CA ILE A 163 -17.67 17.27 9.77
C ILE A 163 -19.14 17.41 10.17
N GLU A 164 -19.59 18.58 10.62
CA GLU A 164 -21.01 18.86 10.89
C GLU A 164 -21.87 18.85 9.63
N ALA A 165 -21.39 19.43 8.53
CA ALA A 165 -22.07 19.37 7.24
C ALA A 165 -22.17 17.93 6.71
N TRP A 166 -21.12 17.13 6.89
CA TRP A 166 -21.14 15.72 6.51
C TRP A 166 -22.04 14.90 7.46
N ALA A 167 -21.95 15.12 8.77
CA ALA A 167 -22.75 14.46 9.80
C ALA A 167 -24.24 14.75 9.66
N SER A 168 -24.61 15.97 9.27
CA SER A 168 -26.01 16.33 8.99
C SER A 168 -26.54 15.66 7.73
N GLN A 169 -25.71 15.46 6.70
CA GLN A 169 -26.08 14.76 5.47
C GLN A 169 -26.06 13.22 5.59
N HIS A 170 -25.26 12.68 6.50
CA HIS A 170 -24.94 11.24 6.58
C HIS A 170 -25.34 10.62 7.93
N LYS A 171 -26.08 11.34 8.77
CA LYS A 171 -26.49 10.89 10.11
C LYS A 171 -27.20 9.54 10.12
N ASP A 172 -27.99 9.28 9.07
CA ASP A 172 -28.78 8.05 8.93
C ASP A 172 -27.98 6.89 8.31
N LYS A 173 -26.83 7.17 7.71
CA LYS A 173 -25.98 6.11 7.16
C LYS A 173 -25.30 5.41 8.33
N LYS A 174 -25.38 4.09 8.37
CA LYS A 174 -24.74 3.25 9.40
C LYS A 174 -23.59 2.48 8.76
N LEU A 175 -22.48 3.18 8.53
CA LEU A 175 -21.36 2.64 7.74
C LEU A 175 -20.53 1.61 8.52
N TYR A 176 -20.12 0.56 7.82
CA TYR A 176 -19.14 -0.41 8.29
C TYR A 176 -17.82 -0.20 7.53
N ILE A 177 -16.72 0.00 8.25
CA ILE A 177 -15.39 0.24 7.67
C ILE A 177 -14.42 -0.84 8.14
N VAL A 178 -13.58 -1.33 7.22
CA VAL A 178 -12.54 -2.31 7.54
C VAL A 178 -11.16 -1.72 7.22
N LEU A 179 -10.28 -1.69 8.21
CA LEU A 179 -8.87 -1.33 8.08
C LEU A 179 -8.02 -2.60 8.18
N LEU A 180 -7.00 -2.76 7.34
CA LEU A 180 -6.07 -3.88 7.43
C LEU A 180 -4.68 -3.37 7.81
N SER A 181 -4.12 -3.92 8.88
CA SER A 181 -2.72 -3.70 9.26
C SER A 181 -2.19 -4.97 9.91
N ILE A 182 -1.39 -5.74 9.18
CA ILE A 182 -1.15 -7.15 9.49
C ILE A 182 0.15 -7.37 10.25
N HIS A 183 1.24 -6.71 9.86
CA HIS A 183 2.50 -6.76 10.60
C HIS A 183 2.53 -5.80 11.79
N GLY A 184 3.53 -6.00 12.64
CA GLY A 184 3.74 -5.24 13.86
C GLY A 184 2.86 -5.73 15.01
N LEU A 185 3.10 -5.15 16.18
CA LEU A 185 2.33 -5.43 17.39
C LEU A 185 1.24 -4.35 17.55
N ILE A 186 -0.02 -4.73 17.25
CA ILE A 186 -1.15 -3.80 17.29
C ILE A 186 -1.99 -4.06 18.55
N CYS A 187 -2.03 -3.04 19.42
CA CYS A 187 -2.82 -2.98 20.64
C CYS A 187 -3.40 -1.57 20.76
N GLY A 188 -4.57 -1.43 21.38
CA GLY A 188 -5.19 -0.13 21.62
C GLY A 188 -4.44 0.68 22.65
N GLU A 189 -4.01 0.06 23.75
CA GLU A 189 -3.30 0.74 24.83
C GLU A 189 -1.86 0.25 24.99
N ASN A 190 -1.00 1.09 25.58
CA ASN A 190 0.40 0.77 25.89
C ASN A 190 1.18 0.15 24.72
N MET A 191 0.95 0.67 23.50
CA MET A 191 1.63 0.20 22.29
C MET A 191 3.15 0.19 22.48
N GLU A 192 3.78 -0.93 22.14
CA GLU A 192 5.24 -1.13 22.22
C GLU A 192 5.98 -0.43 21.06
N LEU A 193 5.74 0.88 20.91
CA LEU A 193 6.30 1.68 19.84
C LEU A 193 7.82 1.69 19.91
N GLY A 194 8.46 1.31 18.80
CA GLY A 194 9.91 1.29 18.68
C GLY A 194 10.60 0.03 19.21
N ARG A 195 9.85 -0.98 19.67
CA ARG A 195 10.38 -2.31 20.01
C ARG A 195 11.17 -2.93 18.85
N ASP A 196 10.65 -2.80 17.63
CA ASP A 196 11.25 -3.38 16.43
C ASP A 196 11.01 -2.51 15.16
N SER A 197 11.36 -3.04 13.99
CA SER A 197 11.19 -2.33 12.71
C SER A 197 9.74 -2.23 12.24
N ASP A 198 8.83 -2.95 12.86
CA ASP A 198 7.47 -3.23 12.39
C ASP A 198 6.45 -2.46 13.25
N THR A 199 6.77 -2.27 14.53
CA THR A 199 5.94 -1.56 15.51
C THR A 199 6.42 -0.11 15.65
N GLY A 200 5.70 0.81 15.00
CA GLY A 200 6.08 2.22 14.97
C GLY A 200 4.94 3.15 14.52
N GLY A 201 5.29 4.19 13.76
CA GLY A 201 4.33 5.24 13.36
C GLY A 201 3.11 4.74 12.60
N GLN A 202 3.24 3.68 11.79
CA GLN A 202 2.11 3.04 11.13
C GLN A 202 1.10 2.49 12.13
N VAL A 203 1.54 1.70 13.11
CA VAL A 203 0.66 1.08 14.11
C VAL A 203 -0.12 2.16 14.84
N LYS A 204 0.58 3.20 15.31
CA LYS A 204 -0.05 4.36 15.95
C LYS A 204 -1.07 5.03 15.03
N TYR A 205 -0.69 5.29 13.77
CA TYR A 205 -1.58 5.93 12.79
C TYR A 205 -2.88 5.13 12.60
N VAL A 206 -2.81 3.82 12.41
CA VAL A 206 -3.99 2.99 12.12
C VAL A 206 -4.93 2.92 13.32
N VAL A 207 -4.39 2.79 14.54
CA VAL A 207 -5.20 2.77 15.76
C VAL A 207 -5.88 4.13 15.99
N GLU A 208 -5.16 5.24 15.84
CA GLU A 208 -5.73 6.58 15.96
C GLU A 208 -6.77 6.88 14.87
N LEU A 209 -6.51 6.46 13.63
CA LEU A 209 -7.45 6.57 12.53
C LEU A 209 -8.74 5.80 12.84
N ALA A 210 -8.65 4.57 13.36
CA ALA A 210 -9.83 3.80 13.72
C ALA A 210 -10.65 4.46 14.83
N ARG A 211 -10.00 5.04 15.84
CA ARG A 211 -10.68 5.81 16.91
C ARG A 211 -11.40 7.04 16.35
N ALA A 212 -10.73 7.79 15.49
CA ALA A 212 -11.32 8.99 14.86
C ALA A 212 -12.50 8.61 13.97
N LEU A 213 -12.37 7.58 13.13
CA LEU A 213 -13.44 7.07 12.29
C LEU A 213 -14.60 6.51 13.11
N GLY A 214 -14.34 5.77 14.19
CA GLY A 214 -15.37 5.25 15.09
C GLY A 214 -16.14 6.38 15.79
N SER A 215 -15.48 7.48 16.09
CA SER A 215 -16.12 8.66 16.70
C SER A 215 -16.85 9.55 15.68
N THR A 216 -16.72 9.26 14.38
CA THR A 216 -17.32 10.07 13.31
C THR A 216 -18.81 9.74 13.16
N PRO A 217 -19.73 10.72 13.16
CA PRO A 217 -21.17 10.46 13.00
C PRO A 217 -21.51 9.58 11.79
N GLY A 218 -22.52 8.72 11.83
CA GLY A 218 -22.85 7.87 10.67
C GLY A 218 -21.82 6.76 10.32
N VAL A 219 -20.70 6.66 11.04
CA VAL A 219 -19.91 5.43 11.11
C VAL A 219 -20.48 4.59 12.24
N TYR A 220 -20.94 3.37 11.94
CA TYR A 220 -21.48 2.45 12.93
C TYR A 220 -20.39 1.54 13.52
N ARG A 221 -19.46 1.09 12.67
CA ARG A 221 -18.42 0.16 13.09
C ARG A 221 -17.14 0.32 12.28
N VAL A 222 -16.00 0.25 12.95
CA VAL A 222 -14.67 0.17 12.34
C VAL A 222 -13.96 -1.08 12.88
N ASP A 223 -13.51 -1.97 11.99
CA ASP A 223 -12.68 -3.11 12.38
C ASP A 223 -11.26 -2.93 11.83
N ILE A 224 -10.25 -2.96 12.70
CA ILE A 224 -8.85 -3.18 12.32
C ILE A 224 -8.60 -4.68 12.30
N LEU A 225 -8.36 -5.27 11.14
CA LEU A 225 -7.95 -6.67 11.05
C LEU A 225 -6.42 -6.77 11.08
N THR A 226 -5.92 -7.57 12.01
CA THR A 226 -4.48 -7.77 12.24
C THR A 226 -4.18 -9.23 12.59
N ARG A 227 -2.91 -9.54 12.86
CA ARG A 227 -2.43 -10.88 13.22
C ARG A 227 -2.68 -11.19 14.70
N GLN A 228 -3.15 -12.41 14.99
CA GLN A 228 -3.15 -12.96 16.35
C GLN A 228 -1.79 -13.59 16.69
N ILE A 229 -1.25 -13.22 17.85
CA ILE A 229 0.07 -13.68 18.31
C ILE A 229 -0.07 -14.20 19.74
N THR A 230 0.22 -15.48 19.95
CA THR A 230 0.13 -16.20 21.23
C THR A 230 1.52 -16.51 21.80
N ALA A 231 2.54 -15.80 21.33
CA ALA A 231 3.92 -16.01 21.73
C ALA A 231 4.16 -15.51 23.16
N SER A 232 5.04 -16.17 23.92
CA SER A 232 5.30 -15.82 25.33
C SER A 232 6.24 -14.63 25.51
N ASP A 233 6.87 -14.15 24.44
CA ASP A 233 7.81 -13.04 24.42
C ASP A 233 7.16 -11.67 24.13
N VAL A 234 5.84 -11.67 23.86
CA VAL A 234 5.01 -10.48 23.66
C VAL A 234 3.90 -10.45 24.72
N ASP A 235 3.26 -9.29 24.89
CA ASP A 235 2.15 -9.15 25.83
C ASP A 235 0.96 -10.08 25.45
N TRP A 236 0.26 -10.57 26.46
CA TRP A 236 -0.86 -11.49 26.27
C TRP A 236 -2.05 -10.84 25.53
N CYS A 237 -2.14 -9.50 25.51
CA CYS A 237 -3.18 -8.77 24.79
C CYS A 237 -3.18 -9.09 23.27
N TYR A 238 -2.03 -9.40 22.67
CA TYR A 238 -1.96 -9.77 21.24
C TYR A 238 -2.56 -11.14 20.93
N ALA A 239 -2.80 -11.96 21.97
CA ALA A 239 -3.51 -13.23 21.84
C ALA A 239 -5.03 -13.03 21.89
N GLU A 240 -5.52 -11.90 22.39
CA GLU A 240 -6.96 -11.65 22.48
C GLU A 240 -7.56 -11.44 21.08
N PRO A 241 -8.56 -12.26 20.67
CA PRO A 241 -9.08 -12.23 19.31
C PRO A 241 -9.82 -10.92 18.97
N VAL A 242 -10.37 -10.25 19.98
CA VAL A 242 -11.14 -9.01 19.83
C VAL A 242 -10.80 -8.08 20.97
N GLU A 243 -10.42 -6.85 20.63
CA GLU A 243 -10.22 -5.75 21.58
C GLU A 243 -11.06 -4.56 21.13
N MET A 244 -11.78 -3.91 22.05
CA MET A 244 -12.55 -2.70 21.74
C MET A 244 -11.69 -1.46 21.99
N LEU A 245 -11.63 -0.57 20.99
CA LEU A 245 -10.93 0.69 21.11
C LEU A 245 -11.85 1.73 21.74
N LEU A 246 -11.58 2.07 23.00
CA LEU A 246 -12.23 3.20 23.66
C LEU A 246 -11.72 4.50 23.03
N SER A 247 -12.64 5.40 22.70
CA SER A 247 -12.29 6.76 22.24
C SER A 247 -11.85 7.59 23.45
N GLY A 248 -10.71 8.28 23.33
CA GLY A 248 -10.10 9.07 24.41
C GLY A 248 -11.02 10.14 25.00
N ILE A 249 -11.99 10.60 24.22
CA ILE A 249 -13.03 11.56 24.64
C ILE A 249 -13.91 11.00 25.77
N PHE A 250 -14.07 9.67 25.87
CA PHE A 250 -14.95 9.00 26.82
C PHE A 250 -14.23 8.42 28.04
N LYS A 251 -12.90 8.59 28.19
CA LYS A 251 -12.16 8.06 29.36
C LYS A 251 -12.71 8.56 30.71
N ASN A 252 -13.43 9.68 30.73
CA ASN A 252 -13.98 10.30 31.94
C ASN A 252 -15.51 10.40 31.99
N LYS A 253 -16.26 9.73 31.10
CA LYS A 253 -17.74 9.72 31.15
C LYS A 253 -18.29 8.31 31.40
N PRO A 254 -19.31 8.15 32.28
CA PRO A 254 -19.93 6.84 32.52
C PRO A 254 -20.50 6.24 31.23
N LEU A 255 -20.42 4.91 31.10
CA LEU A 255 -20.95 4.08 30.00
C LEU A 255 -22.45 4.29 29.67
N GLU A 256 -23.18 5.04 30.48
CA GLU A 256 -24.63 5.26 30.33
C GLU A 256 -25.01 6.28 29.24
N TYR A 257 -24.03 6.99 28.66
CA TYR A 257 -24.22 7.91 27.53
C TYR A 257 -23.80 7.31 26.17
N GLU A 258 -23.80 5.98 26.00
CA GLU A 258 -23.67 5.34 24.69
C GLU A 258 -24.96 5.51 23.86
N GLY A 259 -25.22 6.72 23.37
CA GLY A 259 -26.13 6.91 22.24
C GLY A 259 -25.41 6.56 20.95
N GLU A 260 -25.90 5.57 20.18
CA GLU A 260 -25.62 5.24 18.75
C GLU A 260 -24.24 5.58 18.14
N GLY A 261 -23.18 5.67 18.95
CA GLY A 261 -21.84 6.06 18.54
C GLY A 261 -21.08 4.88 17.94
N GLY A 262 -20.36 5.12 16.85
CA GLY A 262 -19.60 4.10 16.15
C GLY A 262 -18.54 3.44 17.04
N ARG A 263 -18.44 2.11 16.95
CA ARG A 263 -17.50 1.33 17.76
C ARG A 263 -16.31 0.89 16.91
N ALA A 264 -15.10 1.15 17.39
CA ALA A 264 -13.86 0.71 16.77
C ALA A 264 -13.32 -0.53 17.49
N TYR A 265 -12.84 -1.52 16.73
CA TYR A 265 -12.35 -2.79 17.27
C TYR A 265 -11.05 -3.19 16.59
N ILE A 266 -10.15 -3.82 17.35
CA ILE A 266 -9.06 -4.62 16.80
C ILE A 266 -9.54 -6.07 16.77
N ILE A 267 -9.47 -6.68 15.59
CA ILE A 267 -9.82 -8.08 15.35
C ILE A 267 -8.55 -8.81 14.93
N ARG A 268 -8.13 -9.77 15.74
CA ARG A 268 -6.90 -10.53 15.52
C ARG A 268 -7.24 -11.86 14.91
N ILE A 269 -6.76 -12.08 13.68
CA ILE A 269 -6.98 -13.28 12.91
C ILE A 269 -5.76 -14.19 13.08
N PRO A 270 -5.93 -15.46 13.49
CA PRO A 270 -4.83 -16.41 13.53
C PRO A 270 -4.42 -16.77 12.11
N PHE A 271 -3.13 -16.58 11.80
CA PHE A 271 -2.54 -17.09 10.57
C PHE A 271 -1.02 -17.24 10.71
N GLY A 272 -0.48 -18.24 10.01
CA GLY A 272 0.88 -18.71 10.22
C GLY A 272 1.16 -19.14 11.67
N PRO A 273 2.42 -19.35 12.05
CA PRO A 273 2.81 -19.75 13.41
C PRO A 273 2.45 -18.70 14.47
N THR A 274 1.36 -18.87 15.21
CA THR A 274 0.91 -17.90 16.23
C THR A 274 1.76 -17.92 17.50
N ASP A 275 2.45 -19.02 17.77
CA ASP A 275 3.35 -19.24 18.91
C ASP A 275 4.63 -18.41 18.87
N LYS A 276 4.86 -17.66 17.77
CA LYS A 276 6.00 -16.76 17.62
C LYS A 276 5.65 -15.48 16.86
N TYR A 277 6.37 -14.42 17.20
CA TYR A 277 6.37 -13.21 16.41
C TYR A 277 7.05 -13.44 15.05
N LEU A 278 6.46 -12.88 13.99
CA LEU A 278 7.01 -12.92 12.64
C LEU A 278 7.22 -11.49 12.13
N PRO A 279 8.43 -11.15 11.66
CA PRO A 279 8.65 -9.88 11.00
C PRO A 279 7.90 -9.83 9.65
N LYS A 280 7.53 -8.63 9.20
CA LYS A 280 6.79 -8.37 7.96
C LYS A 280 7.40 -9.04 6.73
N GLU A 281 8.73 -9.16 6.66
CA GLU A 281 9.43 -9.83 5.56
C GLU A 281 9.12 -11.34 5.43
N LEU A 282 8.66 -11.97 6.52
CA LEU A 282 8.33 -13.40 6.57
C LEU A 282 6.84 -13.70 6.50
N LEU A 283 5.97 -12.68 6.44
CA LEU A 283 4.52 -12.87 6.39
C LEU A 283 4.00 -13.28 5.01
N TRP A 284 4.75 -13.02 3.92
CA TRP A 284 4.30 -13.25 2.55
C TRP A 284 3.70 -14.63 2.25
N PRO A 285 4.26 -15.76 2.74
CA PRO A 285 3.68 -17.09 2.51
C PRO A 285 2.30 -17.30 3.17
N HIS A 286 1.97 -16.50 4.19
CA HIS A 286 0.76 -16.66 5.00
C HIS A 286 -0.33 -15.62 4.68
N ILE A 287 -0.10 -14.75 3.69
CA ILE A 287 -1.07 -13.72 3.29
C ILE A 287 -2.41 -14.33 2.85
N GLN A 288 -2.39 -15.45 2.12
CA GLN A 288 -3.63 -16.09 1.67
C GLN A 288 -4.45 -16.65 2.86
N GLU A 289 -3.77 -17.22 3.85
CA GLU A 289 -4.40 -17.72 5.08
C GLU A 289 -5.06 -16.58 5.86
N PHE A 290 -4.39 -15.42 5.96
CA PHE A 290 -5.00 -14.22 6.53
C PHE A 290 -6.23 -13.77 5.74
N VAL A 291 -6.15 -13.72 4.40
CA VAL A 291 -7.26 -13.31 3.52
C VAL A 291 -8.48 -14.20 3.73
N ASP A 292 -8.29 -15.52 3.83
CA ASP A 292 -9.39 -16.46 4.06
C ASP A 292 -10.06 -16.21 5.42
N GLY A 293 -9.27 -16.03 6.49
CA GLY A 293 -9.77 -15.68 7.82
C GLY A 293 -10.47 -14.32 7.86
N ALA A 294 -9.92 -13.32 7.18
CA ALA A 294 -10.49 -11.98 7.08
C ALA A 294 -11.81 -11.97 6.31
N LEU A 295 -11.87 -12.71 5.20
CA LEU A 295 -13.08 -12.88 4.41
C LEU A 295 -14.20 -13.52 5.24
N MET A 296 -13.86 -14.54 6.03
CA MET A 296 -14.81 -15.20 6.93
C MET A 296 -15.34 -14.22 7.98
N HIS A 297 -14.45 -13.48 8.65
CA HIS A 297 -14.84 -12.45 9.63
C HIS A 297 -15.76 -11.40 9.01
N ILE A 298 -15.38 -10.82 7.87
CA ILE A 298 -16.17 -9.78 7.20
C ILE A 298 -17.55 -10.31 6.82
N LYS A 299 -17.67 -11.54 6.30
CA LYS A 299 -18.96 -12.16 5.96
C LYS A 299 -19.84 -12.36 7.21
N GLN A 300 -19.26 -12.87 8.29
CA GLN A 300 -19.99 -13.08 9.55
C GLN A 300 -20.46 -11.74 10.14
N MET A 301 -19.59 -10.74 10.15
CA MET A 301 -19.93 -9.40 10.61
C MET A 301 -20.99 -8.76 9.73
N SER A 302 -20.89 -8.89 8.41
CA SER A 302 -21.88 -8.33 7.48
C SER A 302 -23.28 -8.89 7.73
N LYS A 303 -23.39 -10.17 8.07
CA LYS A 303 -24.66 -10.80 8.46
C LYS A 303 -25.17 -10.27 9.81
N SER A 304 -24.30 -10.25 10.83
CA SER A 304 -24.64 -9.77 12.18
C SER A 304 -25.08 -8.29 12.17
N LEU A 305 -24.38 -7.44 11.42
CA LEU A 305 -24.75 -6.06 11.20
C LEU A 305 -26.06 -5.94 10.41
N GLY A 306 -26.31 -6.85 9.48
CA GLY A 306 -27.59 -6.90 8.76
C GLY A 306 -28.81 -7.09 9.67
N GLU A 307 -28.67 -7.92 10.69
CA GLU A 307 -29.72 -8.14 11.70
C GLU A 307 -29.91 -6.92 12.63
N GLN A 308 -28.83 -6.17 12.91
CA GLN A 308 -28.87 -5.02 13.82
C GLN A 308 -29.30 -3.70 13.15
N ILE A 309 -28.77 -3.43 11.96
CA ILE A 309 -28.84 -2.11 11.30
C ILE A 309 -29.25 -2.17 9.82
N GLY A 310 -29.31 -3.36 9.23
CA GLY A 310 -29.55 -3.55 7.79
C GLY A 310 -30.94 -4.07 7.43
N ASP A 311 -31.92 -4.00 8.34
CA ASP A 311 -33.28 -4.54 8.16
C ASP A 311 -33.29 -6.01 7.69
N GLY A 312 -32.38 -6.83 8.22
CA GLY A 312 -32.21 -8.24 7.87
C GLY A 312 -31.40 -8.49 6.59
N LYS A 313 -30.94 -7.45 5.88
CA LYS A 313 -30.04 -7.59 4.72
C LYS A 313 -28.58 -7.45 5.16
N PRO A 314 -27.64 -8.24 4.60
CA PRO A 314 -26.23 -8.11 4.94
C PRO A 314 -25.70 -6.68 4.70
N VAL A 315 -25.00 -6.13 5.70
CA VAL A 315 -24.33 -4.83 5.59
C VAL A 315 -22.86 -5.06 5.30
N TRP A 316 -22.49 -4.90 4.03
CA TRP A 316 -21.10 -5.02 3.59
C TRP A 316 -20.27 -3.81 4.02
N PRO A 317 -18.94 -3.95 4.14
CA PRO A 317 -18.08 -2.80 4.36
C PRO A 317 -18.27 -1.77 3.25
N ALA A 318 -18.35 -0.49 3.61
CA ALA A 318 -18.36 0.62 2.67
C ALA A 318 -17.00 0.76 1.98
N VAL A 319 -15.91 0.38 2.67
CA VAL A 319 -14.54 0.46 2.18
C VAL A 319 -13.64 -0.54 2.91
N ILE A 320 -12.64 -1.06 2.20
CA ILE A 320 -11.51 -1.79 2.78
C ILE A 320 -10.25 -0.94 2.61
N HIS A 321 -9.61 -0.57 3.70
CA HIS A 321 -8.42 0.28 3.72
C HIS A 321 -7.18 -0.53 4.06
N GLY A 322 -6.29 -0.74 3.09
CA GLY A 322 -5.00 -1.41 3.31
C GLY A 322 -3.92 -0.44 3.79
N HIS A 323 -3.18 -0.81 4.83
CA HIS A 323 -2.04 -0.05 5.34
C HIS A 323 -0.72 -0.81 5.20
N TYR A 324 0.20 -0.28 4.40
CA TYR A 324 1.47 -0.92 4.00
C TYR A 324 1.28 -2.12 3.06
N ALA A 325 2.37 -2.56 2.42
CA ALA A 325 2.34 -3.47 1.28
C ALA A 325 1.70 -4.86 1.55
N ASP A 326 1.90 -5.44 2.73
CA ASP A 326 1.35 -6.74 3.10
C ASP A 326 -0.17 -6.69 3.29
N ALA A 327 -0.65 -5.69 4.02
CA ALA A 327 -2.08 -5.45 4.22
C ALA A 327 -2.74 -4.91 2.95
N GLY A 328 -2.02 -4.13 2.14
CA GLY A 328 -2.43 -3.71 0.81
C GLY A 328 -2.68 -4.88 -0.13
N HIS A 329 -1.75 -5.84 -0.18
CA HIS A 329 -1.95 -7.08 -0.94
C HIS A 329 -3.21 -7.81 -0.51
N SER A 330 -3.42 -7.91 0.80
CA SER A 330 -4.60 -8.56 1.39
C SER A 330 -5.89 -7.79 1.07
N ALA A 331 -5.85 -6.46 1.14
CA ALA A 331 -6.97 -5.57 0.80
C ALA A 331 -7.35 -5.70 -0.67
N ALA A 332 -6.38 -5.79 -1.58
CA ALA A 332 -6.64 -5.98 -3.00
C ALA A 332 -7.39 -7.29 -3.28
N LEU A 333 -6.98 -8.38 -2.63
CA LEU A 333 -7.65 -9.67 -2.75
C LEU A 333 -9.07 -9.65 -2.16
N LEU A 334 -9.24 -9.05 -0.97
CA LEU A 334 -10.54 -8.95 -0.30
C LEU A 334 -11.51 -8.04 -1.05
N SER A 335 -11.03 -6.89 -1.53
CA SER A 335 -11.80 -5.94 -2.34
C SER A 335 -12.33 -6.60 -3.60
N GLY A 336 -11.47 -7.31 -4.34
CA GLY A 336 -11.87 -8.06 -5.53
C GLY A 336 -12.87 -9.18 -5.24
N ALA A 337 -12.70 -9.91 -4.12
CA ALA A 337 -13.59 -11.00 -3.74
C ALA A 337 -14.97 -10.53 -3.24
N LEU A 338 -15.03 -9.37 -2.58
CA LEU A 338 -16.24 -8.80 -1.99
C LEU A 338 -16.92 -7.76 -2.89
N ASN A 339 -16.24 -7.31 -3.95
CA ASN A 339 -16.64 -6.18 -4.78
C ASN A 339 -16.93 -4.92 -3.94
N VAL A 340 -16.00 -4.62 -3.03
CA VAL A 340 -16.03 -3.46 -2.12
C VAL A 340 -14.89 -2.51 -2.50
N PRO A 341 -15.11 -1.18 -2.52
CA PRO A 341 -14.06 -0.20 -2.82
C PRO A 341 -12.81 -0.37 -1.93
N MET A 342 -11.64 -0.27 -2.56
CA MET A 342 -10.35 -0.30 -1.87
C MET A 342 -9.76 1.09 -1.73
N VAL A 343 -9.32 1.42 -0.52
CA VAL A 343 -8.44 2.56 -0.23
C VAL A 343 -7.09 2.02 0.21
N PHE A 344 -6.01 2.72 -0.16
CA PHE A 344 -4.67 2.30 0.22
C PHE A 344 -3.82 3.45 0.77
N THR A 345 -3.01 3.13 1.78
CA THR A 345 -1.97 4.03 2.31
C THR A 345 -0.66 3.27 2.43
N GLY A 346 0.35 3.74 1.70
CA GLY A 346 1.64 3.05 1.62
C GLY A 346 2.45 3.08 2.92
N HIS A 347 2.44 4.21 3.65
CA HIS A 347 3.31 4.53 4.82
C HIS A 347 4.81 4.58 4.52
N SER A 348 5.30 3.60 3.78
CA SER A 348 6.64 3.52 3.23
C SER A 348 6.53 2.74 1.93
N LEU A 349 7.30 3.14 0.91
CA LEU A 349 7.26 2.50 -0.41
C LEU A 349 8.50 1.64 -0.67
N GLY A 350 8.31 0.49 -1.31
CA GLY A 350 9.36 -0.46 -1.65
C GLY A 350 10.36 0.08 -2.68
N ARG A 351 9.90 0.77 -3.74
CA ARG A 351 10.80 1.34 -4.77
C ARG A 351 11.72 2.42 -4.20
N ASP A 352 11.19 3.35 -3.40
CA ASP A 352 11.99 4.36 -2.68
C ASP A 352 13.04 3.70 -1.76
N LYS A 353 12.61 2.69 -1.00
CA LYS A 353 13.52 1.93 -0.13
C LYS A 353 14.62 1.22 -0.93
N LEU A 354 14.29 0.63 -2.08
CA LEU A 354 15.24 -0.02 -2.97
C LEU A 354 16.28 0.98 -3.50
N GLU A 355 15.83 2.13 -4.04
CA GLU A 355 16.73 3.15 -4.57
C GLU A 355 17.72 3.64 -3.49
N HIS A 356 17.23 3.87 -2.26
CA HIS A 356 18.08 4.27 -1.15
C HIS A 356 19.11 3.20 -0.78
N LEU A 357 18.72 1.92 -0.73
CA LEU A 357 19.63 0.83 -0.37
C LEU A 357 20.70 0.59 -1.47
N LEU A 358 20.34 0.80 -2.74
CA LEU A 358 21.29 0.76 -3.85
C LEU A 358 22.31 1.91 -3.75
N LYS A 359 21.87 3.12 -3.37
CA LYS A 359 22.77 4.27 -3.11
C LYS A 359 23.75 4.01 -1.96
N GLN A 360 23.40 3.14 -1.01
CA GLN A 360 24.31 2.69 0.04
C GLN A 360 25.32 1.62 -0.42
N GLY A 361 25.30 1.23 -1.70
CA GLY A 361 26.22 0.25 -2.28
C GLY A 361 25.86 -1.20 -2.00
N ARG A 362 24.66 -1.50 -1.49
CA ARG A 362 24.19 -2.88 -1.28
C ARG A 362 23.79 -3.51 -2.61
N GLN A 363 24.04 -4.82 -2.74
CA GLN A 363 23.68 -5.55 -3.96
C GLN A 363 22.19 -5.91 -3.98
N THR A 364 21.57 -5.88 -5.15
CA THR A 364 20.12 -6.15 -5.32
C THR A 364 19.69 -7.50 -4.75
N TRP A 365 20.51 -8.55 -4.93
CA TRP A 365 20.19 -9.88 -4.44
C TRP A 365 20.19 -9.95 -2.90
N GLU A 366 21.10 -9.25 -2.22
CA GLU A 366 21.14 -9.15 -0.75
C GLU A 366 19.93 -8.40 -0.21
N ILE A 367 19.61 -7.27 -0.85
CA ILE A 367 18.43 -6.47 -0.53
C ILE A 367 17.17 -7.31 -0.64
N ASN A 368 17.03 -8.07 -1.73
CA ASN A 368 15.86 -8.91 -1.93
C ASN A 368 15.83 -10.10 -0.96
N ALA A 369 16.97 -10.72 -0.66
CA ALA A 369 17.03 -11.83 0.29
C ALA A 369 16.57 -11.39 1.68
N MET A 370 17.03 -10.22 2.14
CA MET A 370 16.74 -9.67 3.47
C MET A 370 15.36 -9.03 3.58
N TYR A 371 14.96 -8.18 2.63
CA TYR A 371 13.71 -7.39 2.73
C TYR A 371 12.54 -7.92 1.90
N LYS A 372 12.76 -8.99 1.11
CA LYS A 372 11.80 -9.46 0.10
C LYS A 372 11.28 -8.32 -0.79
N ILE A 373 12.18 -7.40 -1.15
CA ILE A 373 11.82 -6.10 -1.73
C ILE A 373 11.05 -6.25 -3.05
N MET A 374 11.38 -7.25 -3.87
CA MET A 374 10.69 -7.46 -5.13
C MET A 374 9.24 -7.91 -4.92
N ARG A 375 9.01 -8.78 -3.94
CA ARG A 375 7.66 -9.21 -3.56
C ARG A 375 6.83 -8.04 -3.00
N ARG A 376 7.48 -7.17 -2.23
CA ARG A 376 6.86 -5.95 -1.72
C ARG A 376 6.45 -5.00 -2.85
N ILE A 377 7.36 -4.72 -3.79
CA ILE A 377 7.07 -3.84 -4.93
C ILE A 377 5.93 -4.40 -5.77
N GLU A 378 5.92 -5.71 -6.03
CA GLU A 378 4.82 -6.38 -6.74
C GLU A 378 3.47 -6.20 -6.02
N ALA A 379 3.46 -6.31 -4.68
CA ALA A 379 2.26 -6.06 -3.89
C ALA A 379 1.80 -4.60 -3.98
N GLU A 380 2.72 -3.64 -3.97
CA GLU A 380 2.43 -2.20 -4.09
C GLU A 380 1.91 -1.84 -5.51
N GLU A 381 2.45 -2.44 -6.57
CA GLU A 381 1.94 -2.31 -7.95
C GLU A 381 0.50 -2.88 -8.05
N LEU A 382 0.23 -4.03 -7.43
CA LEU A 382 -1.13 -4.57 -7.37
C LEU A 382 -2.09 -3.62 -6.62
N CYS A 383 -1.62 -2.96 -5.57
CA CYS A 383 -2.43 -1.98 -4.85
C CYS A 383 -2.76 -0.76 -5.73
N LEU A 384 -1.83 -0.30 -6.57
CA LEU A 384 -2.09 0.77 -7.54
C LEU A 384 -3.22 0.38 -8.52
N ASP A 385 -3.21 -0.87 -8.99
CA ASP A 385 -4.21 -1.36 -9.95
C ASP A 385 -5.62 -1.48 -9.35
N VAL A 386 -5.74 -1.84 -8.07
CA VAL A 386 -7.03 -2.14 -7.42
C VAL A 386 -7.61 -0.95 -6.65
N SER A 387 -6.78 -0.05 -6.15
CA SER A 387 -7.25 1.06 -5.31
C SER A 387 -8.04 2.09 -6.10
N GLU A 388 -9.20 2.51 -5.58
CA GLU A 388 -9.91 3.66 -6.11
C GLU A 388 -9.25 4.97 -5.65
N VAL A 389 -8.80 4.98 -4.40
CA VAL A 389 -8.16 6.13 -3.76
C VAL A 389 -6.89 5.69 -3.04
N ILE A 390 -5.83 6.46 -3.21
CA ILE A 390 -4.59 6.29 -2.46
C ILE A 390 -4.36 7.55 -1.63
N ILE A 391 -4.32 7.36 -0.32
CA ILE A 391 -4.09 8.44 0.64
C ILE A 391 -2.58 8.52 0.90
N THR A 392 -2.00 9.69 0.66
CA THR A 392 -0.59 9.99 0.94
C THR A 392 -0.48 11.05 2.03
N SER A 393 0.65 11.08 2.74
CA SER A 393 0.86 12.11 3.77
C SER A 393 1.23 13.46 3.16
N THR A 394 1.88 13.46 2.00
CA THR A 394 2.38 14.67 1.34
C THR A 394 2.22 14.60 -0.18
N ARG A 395 2.31 15.77 -0.84
CA ARG A 395 2.42 15.84 -2.31
C ARG A 395 3.75 15.29 -2.82
N GLN A 396 4.83 15.48 -2.06
CA GLN A 396 6.16 14.94 -2.39
C GLN A 396 6.11 13.41 -2.53
N GLU A 397 5.38 12.71 -1.64
CA GLU A 397 5.19 11.26 -1.73
C GLU A 397 4.59 10.84 -3.09
N ILE A 398 3.63 11.60 -3.62
CA ILE A 398 3.00 11.33 -4.92
C ILE A 398 3.99 11.56 -6.06
N GLU A 399 4.65 12.73 -6.07
CA GLU A 399 5.45 13.18 -7.21
C GLU A 399 6.82 12.49 -7.29
N GLU A 400 7.43 12.16 -6.15
CA GLU A 400 8.79 11.61 -6.10
C GLU A 400 8.83 10.11 -5.81
N GLN A 401 7.89 9.56 -5.02
CA GLN A 401 7.96 8.16 -4.59
C GLN A 401 6.99 7.28 -5.38
N TRP A 402 5.70 7.65 -5.46
CA TRP A 402 4.70 6.91 -6.24
C TRP A 402 4.98 6.95 -7.74
N ASN A 403 5.51 8.07 -8.24
CA ASN A 403 5.92 8.22 -9.64
C ASN A 403 7.12 7.33 -10.04
N LEU A 404 7.70 6.57 -9.10
CA LEU A 404 8.69 5.54 -9.40
C LEU A 404 8.07 4.23 -9.90
N TYR A 405 6.77 4.00 -9.66
CA TYR A 405 6.07 2.75 -9.98
C TYR A 405 5.62 2.71 -11.44
N ASP A 406 5.57 1.51 -12.02
CA ASP A 406 5.22 1.38 -13.44
C ASP A 406 3.72 1.51 -13.67
N GLY A 407 2.90 1.13 -12.67
CA GLY A 407 1.45 1.26 -12.67
C GLY A 407 0.93 2.68 -12.43
N PHE A 408 1.80 3.68 -12.24
CA PHE A 408 1.38 5.05 -11.97
C PHE A 408 2.16 6.08 -12.79
N ASP A 409 1.43 6.99 -13.43
CA ASP A 409 2.00 8.17 -14.07
C ASP A 409 1.15 9.40 -13.72
N LEU A 410 1.81 10.41 -13.15
CA LEU A 410 1.14 11.61 -12.64
C LEU A 410 0.42 12.41 -13.73
N LEU A 411 1.01 12.53 -14.92
CA LEU A 411 0.43 13.29 -16.02
C LEU A 411 -0.77 12.56 -16.61
N LEU A 412 -0.67 11.23 -16.74
CA LEU A 412 -1.76 10.39 -17.20
C LEU A 412 -2.93 10.40 -16.20
N ALA A 413 -2.65 10.28 -14.90
CA ALA A 413 -3.67 10.35 -13.85
C ALA A 413 -4.44 11.70 -13.91
N ARG A 414 -3.74 12.82 -14.06
CA ARG A 414 -4.36 14.15 -14.21
C ARG A 414 -5.24 14.24 -15.46
N LYS A 415 -4.77 13.73 -16.60
CA LYS A 415 -5.53 13.71 -17.86
C LYS A 415 -6.78 12.83 -17.78
N LEU A 416 -6.66 11.63 -17.20
CA LEU A 416 -7.79 10.72 -17.01
C LEU A 416 -8.85 11.36 -16.11
N LYS A 417 -8.44 11.97 -15.00
CA LYS A 417 -9.34 12.69 -14.09
C LYS A 417 -10.06 13.84 -14.79
N ALA A 418 -9.34 14.72 -15.47
CA ALA A 418 -9.93 15.82 -16.22
C ALA A 418 -10.93 15.28 -17.27
N GLY A 419 -10.60 14.20 -17.97
CA GLY A 419 -11.53 13.59 -18.92
C GLY A 419 -12.80 13.04 -18.28
N ILE A 420 -12.70 12.40 -17.11
CA ILE A 420 -13.86 11.91 -16.35
C ILE A 420 -14.76 13.08 -15.94
N GLU A 421 -14.18 14.18 -15.46
CA GLU A 421 -14.92 15.40 -15.09
C GLU A 421 -15.64 16.03 -16.30
N HIS A 422 -15.12 15.85 -17.50
CA HIS A 422 -15.73 16.30 -18.76
C HIS A 422 -16.61 15.22 -19.44
N GLY A 423 -16.89 14.09 -18.77
CA GLY A 423 -17.76 13.03 -19.29
C GLY A 423 -17.16 12.19 -20.42
N ILE A 424 -15.83 12.22 -20.62
CA ILE A 424 -15.13 11.44 -21.64
C ILE A 424 -14.95 10.00 -21.17
N SER A 425 -15.41 9.04 -21.97
CA SER A 425 -15.21 7.61 -21.71
C SER A 425 -13.79 7.16 -22.11
N TRP A 426 -13.05 6.59 -21.15
CA TRP A 426 -11.68 6.12 -21.36
C TRP A 426 -11.56 4.60 -21.60
N ASN A 427 -12.65 3.92 -21.96
CA ASN A 427 -12.69 2.48 -22.27
C ASN A 427 -12.08 1.60 -21.17
N GLY A 428 -12.37 1.90 -19.90
CA GLY A 428 -11.89 1.14 -18.74
C GLY A 428 -10.47 1.48 -18.28
N ARG A 429 -9.79 2.47 -18.88
CA ARG A 429 -8.54 3.00 -18.33
C ARG A 429 -8.85 3.84 -17.09
N CYS A 430 -8.28 3.44 -15.97
CA CYS A 430 -8.34 4.18 -14.72
C CYS A 430 -6.94 4.24 -14.10
N MET A 431 -6.76 5.22 -13.22
CA MET A 431 -5.61 5.36 -12.34
C MET A 431 -6.18 5.70 -10.96
N PRO A 432 -5.55 5.24 -9.87
CA PRO A 432 -6.02 5.55 -8.53
C PRO A 432 -6.03 7.07 -8.30
N HIS A 433 -7.04 7.55 -7.59
CA HIS A 433 -7.11 8.95 -7.20
C HIS A 433 -6.16 9.18 -6.00
N MET A 434 -5.04 9.86 -6.27
CA MET A 434 -4.07 10.22 -5.24
C MET A 434 -4.56 11.44 -4.44
N VAL A 435 -4.67 11.30 -3.12
CA VAL A 435 -5.15 12.36 -2.21
C VAL A 435 -4.15 12.59 -1.08
N PRO A 436 -3.52 13.78 -1.01
CA PRO A 436 -2.67 14.14 0.12
C PRO A 436 -3.54 14.51 1.32
N ILE A 437 -3.56 13.65 2.34
CA ILE A 437 -4.22 13.89 3.64
C ILE A 437 -3.14 13.76 4.72
N PRO A 438 -2.55 14.88 5.18
CA PRO A 438 -1.52 14.82 6.19
C PRO A 438 -2.09 14.30 7.52
N PRO A 439 -1.40 13.36 8.19
CA PRO A 439 -1.82 12.89 9.51
C PRO A 439 -1.77 14.01 10.56
N GLY A 440 -2.63 13.91 11.56
CA GLY A 440 -2.59 14.72 12.78
C GLY A 440 -1.86 14.04 13.93
N ILE A 441 -1.80 14.73 15.08
CA ILE A 441 -1.40 14.17 16.36
C ILE A 441 -2.53 14.37 17.37
N GLU A 442 -2.75 13.37 18.23
CA GLU A 442 -3.68 13.53 19.34
C GLU A 442 -3.06 14.43 20.41
N PHE A 443 -3.72 15.54 20.74
CA PHE A 443 -3.24 16.51 21.72
C PHE A 443 -3.65 16.19 23.17
N SER A 444 -4.47 15.15 23.41
CA SER A 444 -4.95 14.76 24.75
C SER A 444 -3.83 14.55 25.77
N HIS A 445 -2.66 14.13 25.30
CA HIS A 445 -1.46 13.86 26.10
C HIS A 445 -0.36 14.90 25.92
N VAL A 446 -0.61 15.97 25.17
CA VAL A 446 0.34 17.05 24.94
C VAL A 446 -0.16 18.30 25.66
N VAL A 447 0.51 18.66 26.75
CA VAL A 447 0.28 19.95 27.41
C VAL A 447 0.81 21.04 26.49
N VAL A 448 -0.05 21.63 25.67
CA VAL A 448 0.30 22.78 24.84
C VAL A 448 0.24 24.02 25.72
N PRO A 449 1.33 24.78 25.90
CA PRO A 449 1.29 26.03 26.64
C PRO A 449 0.36 27.01 25.92
N ASN A 450 -0.63 27.58 26.63
CA ASN A 450 -1.49 28.60 26.08
C ASN A 450 -0.66 29.86 25.79
N VAL A 451 -0.61 30.27 24.53
CA VAL A 451 0.04 31.51 24.09
C VAL A 451 -1.05 32.56 23.91
N ASP A 452 -0.95 33.67 24.64
CA ASP A 452 -1.85 34.82 24.47
C ASP A 452 -1.63 35.50 23.11
N VAL A 453 -2.59 36.34 22.69
CA VAL A 453 -2.58 37.13 21.43
C VAL A 453 -1.33 38.01 21.27
N ASP A 454 -0.64 38.34 22.37
CA ASP A 454 0.62 39.10 22.38
C ASP A 454 1.89 38.22 22.33
N GLY A 455 1.77 36.91 22.10
CA GLY A 455 2.91 35.98 22.03
C GLY A 455 3.49 35.58 23.39
N ASN A 456 2.86 35.99 24.50
CA ASN A 456 3.26 35.61 25.85
C ASN A 456 2.69 34.24 26.22
N VAL A 457 3.56 33.31 26.61
CA VAL A 457 3.18 32.00 27.14
C VAL A 457 2.63 32.19 28.55
N LYS A 458 1.31 32.05 28.73
CA LYS A 458 0.73 31.90 30.07
C LYS A 458 0.99 30.48 30.54
N VAL A 459 2.09 30.30 31.25
CA VAL A 459 2.28 29.13 32.11
C VAL A 459 1.30 29.31 33.27
N ASN A 460 0.19 28.56 33.27
CA ASN A 460 -0.70 28.49 34.44
C ASN A 460 0.14 28.01 35.62
N LYS A 461 0.48 28.93 36.53
CA LYS A 461 1.28 28.69 37.74
C LYS A 461 0.60 27.76 38.76
N GLU A 462 -0.63 27.33 38.52
CA GLU A 462 -1.39 26.50 39.46
C GLU A 462 -1.19 24.99 39.29
N GLU A 463 -0.50 24.52 38.24
CA GLU A 463 -0.18 23.09 38.04
C GLU A 463 1.30 22.74 38.30
N SER A 464 2.09 23.64 38.88
CA SER A 464 3.52 23.40 39.19
C SER A 464 3.74 22.44 40.39
N SER A 465 2.73 21.66 40.78
CA SER A 465 2.85 20.51 41.67
C SER A 465 2.71 19.17 40.93
N ALA A 466 2.82 19.16 39.61
CA ALA A 466 2.97 17.93 38.86
C ALA A 466 4.30 17.29 39.27
N SER A 467 4.23 16.20 40.03
CA SER A 467 5.36 15.30 40.27
C SER A 467 6.12 15.10 38.97
N ASP A 468 7.45 15.16 39.04
CA ASP A 468 8.31 14.82 37.91
C ASP A 468 7.83 13.47 37.33
N PRO A 469 7.77 13.34 36.00
CA PRO A 469 7.29 12.11 35.38
C PRO A 469 8.19 10.94 35.80
N PRO A 470 7.68 9.70 35.87
CA PRO A 470 8.45 8.56 36.37
C PRO A 470 9.81 8.35 35.69
N ILE A 471 9.91 8.68 34.39
CA ILE A 471 11.15 8.56 33.60
C ILE A 471 12.19 9.65 33.92
N TRP A 472 11.82 10.69 34.67
CA TRP A 472 12.66 11.84 34.94
C TRP A 472 13.96 11.45 35.65
N GLU A 473 13.88 10.68 36.73
CA GLU A 473 15.07 10.23 37.46
C GLU A 473 15.99 9.35 36.59
N GLU A 474 15.41 8.52 35.73
CA GLU A 474 16.14 7.65 34.81
C GLU A 474 16.93 8.43 33.75
N ILE A 475 16.41 9.57 33.31
CA ILE A 475 17.05 10.46 32.33
C ILE A 475 18.04 11.40 33.03
N MET A 476 17.62 12.08 34.09
CA MET A 476 18.40 13.15 34.71
C MET A 476 19.72 12.67 35.29
N ARG A 477 19.82 11.40 35.70
CA ARG A 477 21.08 10.79 36.17
C ARG A 477 22.23 10.86 35.14
N PHE A 478 21.93 11.02 33.85
CA PHE A 478 22.95 11.11 32.80
C PHE A 478 23.48 12.55 32.59
N PHE A 479 22.79 13.58 33.10
CA PHE A 479 23.16 14.96 32.88
C PHE A 479 23.93 15.55 34.07
N THR A 480 25.09 16.15 33.80
CA THR A 480 25.86 16.88 34.82
C THR A 480 25.12 18.15 35.29
N ASN A 481 24.41 18.82 34.39
CA ASN A 481 23.52 19.93 34.72
C ASN A 481 22.15 19.71 34.06
N PRO A 482 21.18 19.13 34.80
CA PRO A 482 19.81 18.91 34.33
C PRO A 482 19.06 20.19 33.92
N HIS A 483 19.48 21.36 34.41
CA HIS A 483 18.80 22.63 34.14
C HIS A 483 19.13 23.26 32.78
N LYS A 484 20.07 22.68 32.02
CA LYS A 484 20.33 23.14 30.65
C LYS A 484 19.14 22.80 29.74
N PRO A 485 18.83 23.64 28.74
CA PRO A 485 17.85 23.30 27.72
C PRO A 485 18.22 22.00 27.01
N MET A 486 17.22 21.24 26.58
CA MET A 486 17.42 19.93 25.96
C MET A 486 17.18 20.01 24.45
N ILE A 487 18.09 19.40 23.70
CA ILE A 487 17.87 19.00 22.31
C ILE A 487 17.35 17.57 22.38
N LEU A 488 16.06 17.38 22.13
CA LEU A 488 15.42 16.07 22.13
C LEU A 488 15.29 15.53 20.70
N ALA A 489 15.73 14.30 20.47
CA ALA A 489 15.52 13.60 19.20
C ALA A 489 15.05 12.16 19.43
N LEU A 490 13.73 11.96 19.47
CA LEU A 490 13.12 10.66 19.68
C LEU A 490 12.81 9.97 18.34
N ALA A 491 13.45 8.83 18.09
CA ALA A 491 13.18 8.01 16.92
C ALA A 491 13.56 6.54 17.15
N ARG A 492 13.04 5.65 16.31
CA ARG A 492 13.54 4.26 16.24
C ARG A 492 15.03 4.24 15.85
N PRO A 493 15.83 3.30 16.37
CA PRO A 493 17.25 3.17 16.06
C PRO A 493 17.46 2.56 14.65
N ASP A 494 17.02 3.29 13.63
CA ASP A 494 17.15 2.92 12.22
C ASP A 494 18.25 3.78 11.55
N PRO A 495 19.14 3.19 10.72
CA PRO A 495 20.20 3.95 10.04
C PRO A 495 19.70 5.16 9.22
N LYS A 496 18.49 5.10 8.65
CA LYS A 496 17.90 6.23 7.91
C LYS A 496 17.60 7.44 8.79
N LYS A 497 17.40 7.25 10.10
CA LYS A 497 17.14 8.35 11.05
C LYS A 497 18.40 9.13 11.42
N ASN A 498 19.57 8.58 11.11
CA ASN A 498 20.85 9.27 11.20
C ASN A 498 21.21 9.84 12.59
N ILE A 499 20.75 9.17 13.66
CA ILE A 499 21.02 9.56 15.06
C ILE A 499 22.53 9.59 15.35
N ALA A 500 23.31 8.70 14.73
CA ALA A 500 24.77 8.68 14.89
C ALA A 500 25.45 9.98 14.44
N THR A 501 24.99 10.60 13.34
CA THR A 501 25.52 11.90 12.90
C THR A 501 25.10 13.02 13.84
N LEU A 502 23.89 12.97 14.40
CA LEU A 502 23.46 13.94 15.43
C LEU A 502 24.38 13.89 16.66
N VAL A 503 24.69 12.69 17.15
CA VAL A 503 25.63 12.48 18.27
C VAL A 503 26.99 13.06 17.93
N LYS A 504 27.52 12.77 16.74
CA LYS A 504 28.82 13.27 16.29
C LYS A 504 28.83 14.81 16.23
N ALA A 505 27.84 15.41 15.58
CA ALA A 505 27.73 16.86 15.43
C ALA A 505 27.62 17.58 16.79
N PHE A 506 26.81 17.03 17.72
CA PHE A 506 26.70 17.56 19.07
C PHE A 506 28.00 17.39 19.87
N GLY A 507 28.66 16.23 19.77
CA GLY A 507 29.92 15.93 20.45
C GLY A 507 31.08 16.83 20.01
N GLU A 508 31.16 17.12 18.71
CA GLU A 508 32.22 17.95 18.11
C GLU A 508 32.03 19.45 18.40
N SER A 509 30.79 19.91 18.65
CA SER A 509 30.51 21.32 18.96
C SER A 509 30.61 21.61 20.46
N ARG A 510 31.73 22.23 20.88
CA ARG A 510 31.91 22.69 22.26
C ARG A 510 30.82 23.68 22.71
N LEU A 511 30.47 24.64 21.84
CA LEU A 511 29.47 25.65 22.13
C LEU A 511 28.10 25.01 22.44
N LEU A 512 27.68 24.02 21.63
CA LEU A 512 26.39 23.34 21.86
C LEU A 512 26.37 22.56 23.17
N ARG A 513 27.46 21.88 23.52
CA ARG A 513 27.57 21.16 24.81
C ARG A 513 27.59 22.07 26.02
N GLU A 514 28.12 23.29 25.86
CA GLU A 514 28.07 24.31 26.92
C GLU A 514 26.63 24.82 27.11
N LEU A 515 25.89 25.03 26.02
CA LEU A 515 24.55 25.62 26.03
C LEU A 515 23.40 24.64 26.33
N ALA A 516 23.49 23.38 25.90
CA ALA A 516 22.37 22.45 25.92
C ALA A 516 22.79 21.02 26.29
N ASN A 517 21.81 20.20 26.69
CA ASN A 517 21.90 18.76 26.84
C ASN A 517 21.35 18.06 25.58
N LEU A 518 21.90 16.91 25.19
CA LEU A 518 21.34 16.07 24.13
C LEU A 518 20.60 14.89 24.76
N LEU A 519 19.33 14.71 24.40
CA LEU A 519 18.49 13.58 24.80
C LEU A 519 18.02 12.86 23.53
N LEU A 520 18.20 11.54 23.50
CA LEU A 520 17.86 10.67 22.35
C LEU A 520 16.79 9.66 22.75
#